data_AF-A0A2S3H5U2-F1
#
_entry.id   AF-A0A2S3H5U2-F1
#
_cell.length_a   1.000
_cell.length_b   1.000
_cell.length_c   1.000
_cell.angle_alpha   90.00
_cell.angle_beta   90.00
_cell.angle_gamma   90.00
#
_symmetry.space_group_name_H-M   'P 1'
#
loop_
_entity.id
_entity.type
_entity.pdbx_description
1 polymer ?
#
loop_
_entity_poly.entity_id
_entity_poly.type
_entity_poly.pdbx_seq_one_letter_code
_entity_poly.pdbx_strand_id
1 'polypeptide(L)'
;MFLVCLIAGCSICWFNTVCFVLCIRSFSASNRPLALSLSISFNGLSAAFYTLFANALSPLSPSVYLLLNAMLPFAISILALPAILLCHTQESQHHSMPNHDRRVFLGLYILAFVTGTYLVVFGSFTATRSAAWVILTGAMVLLALPLIIPACSNCSYLDAHGPDPASPLNHDDPHKPLLISNNHQTESDAVMEITMEHQLQGSCGTLLHKGRLAVLGEEHSAKRLIGCVDFWLYYTAYFCGATVGLVYSNNLGQIAQSLHQQSQLTMLLAVYSSFSFFGRLLSALPDVLHRKVSLARTGWLAAALVPMPMAFFLMWKQQDGSTLIVGTALVGLSSGFIFAAAVSVTSELFGPKSVGVNHNILITNIPLGSFLYGQIAAMVYDANGQRMSVMDNRTGTIDTMIMCMGVRCYSTTFFVWGCITLLGLASSIVLFKRTKPAYATTASRSSCKHQVSS
;
A
#
# COMPACT_ATOMS: atom_id res chain seq x y z
N MET A 1 -10.85 9.65 -0.97
CA MET A 1 -9.95 8.50 -0.78
C MET A 1 -8.47 8.91 -0.75
N PHE A 2 -7.92 9.53 -1.80
CA PHE A 2 -6.50 9.96 -1.82
C PHE A 2 -6.08 10.85 -0.65
N LEU A 3 -6.80 11.96 -0.41
CA LEU A 3 -6.54 12.88 0.71
C LEU A 3 -6.68 12.19 2.08
N VAL A 4 -7.63 11.27 2.17
CA VAL A 4 -7.92 10.51 3.38
C VAL A 4 -6.76 9.55 3.72
N CYS A 5 -6.19 8.86 2.71
CA CYS A 5 -4.99 8.03 2.89
C CYS A 5 -3.74 8.85 3.20
N LEU A 6 -3.62 10.08 2.67
CA LEU A 6 -2.54 11.00 3.01
C LEU A 6 -2.59 11.43 4.48
N ILE A 7 -3.76 11.87 4.95
CA ILE A 7 -3.91 12.44 6.31
C ILE A 7 -4.11 11.34 7.38
N ALA A 8 -4.51 10.13 7.01
CA ALA A 8 -4.53 9.01 7.95
C ALA A 8 -3.16 8.34 8.12
N GLY A 9 -2.10 8.88 7.51
CA GLY A 9 -0.77 8.29 7.48
C GLY A 9 -0.32 7.73 8.83
N CYS A 10 0.12 6.47 8.82
CA CYS A 10 0.50 5.64 9.97
C CYS A 10 -0.56 5.38 11.05
N SER A 11 -1.80 5.88 10.92
CA SER A 11 -2.88 5.65 11.88
C SER A 11 -3.83 4.55 11.44
N ILE A 12 -3.83 3.50 12.26
CA ILE A 12 -4.69 2.32 12.36
C ILE A 12 -4.96 1.53 11.06
N CYS A 13 -4.61 0.24 11.12
CA CYS A 13 -4.85 -0.73 10.04
C CYS A 13 -6.31 -0.75 9.53
N TRP A 14 -7.29 -0.43 10.39
CA TRP A 14 -8.71 -0.43 10.00
C TRP A 14 -9.04 0.67 8.98
N PHE A 15 -8.51 1.88 9.13
CA PHE A 15 -8.92 3.00 8.28
C PHE A 15 -8.35 2.89 6.87
N ASN A 16 -7.09 2.46 6.76
CA ASN A 16 -6.48 2.09 5.48
C ASN A 16 -7.27 0.95 4.82
N THR A 17 -7.65 -0.08 5.58
CA THR A 17 -8.47 -1.18 5.06
C THR A 17 -9.80 -0.67 4.51
N VAL A 18 -10.51 0.20 5.24
CA VAL A 18 -11.79 0.78 4.79
C VAL A 18 -11.61 1.53 3.47
N CYS A 19 -10.57 2.36 3.36
CA CYS A 19 -10.27 3.07 2.11
C CYS A 19 -9.98 2.10 0.94
N PHE A 20 -9.26 1.01 1.19
CA PHE A 20 -8.95 0.01 0.16
C PHE A 20 -10.19 -0.78 -0.27
N VAL A 21 -11.03 -1.20 0.68
CA VAL A 21 -12.28 -1.92 0.38
C VAL A 21 -13.23 -1.03 -0.43
N LEU A 22 -13.38 0.25 -0.04
CA LEU A 22 -14.16 1.21 -0.81
C LEU A 22 -13.59 1.37 -2.22
N CYS A 23 -12.27 1.54 -2.37
CA CYS A 23 -11.64 1.63 -3.68
C CYS A 23 -11.88 0.38 -4.54
N ILE A 24 -11.80 -0.82 -3.96
CA ILE A 24 -12.02 -2.10 -4.67
C ILE A 24 -13.46 -2.26 -5.15
N ARG A 25 -14.43 -1.77 -4.36
CA ARG A 25 -15.87 -1.81 -4.68
C ARG A 25 -16.27 -0.72 -5.68
N SER A 26 -15.70 0.48 -5.58
CA SER A 26 -16.06 1.61 -6.43
C SER A 26 -15.47 1.53 -7.84
N PHE A 27 -14.30 0.89 -8.02
CA PHE A 27 -13.62 0.85 -9.33
C PHE A 27 -13.73 -0.51 -10.03
N SER A 28 -13.84 -0.46 -11.36
CA SER A 28 -13.88 -1.64 -12.24
C SER A 28 -12.59 -2.46 -12.16
N ALA A 29 -12.65 -3.75 -12.52
CA ALA A 29 -11.51 -4.67 -12.42
C ALA A 29 -10.26 -4.19 -13.19
N SER A 30 -10.43 -3.46 -14.29
CA SER A 30 -9.31 -2.92 -15.08
C SER A 30 -8.63 -1.72 -14.42
N ASN A 31 -9.34 -0.90 -13.66
CA ASN A 31 -8.82 0.35 -13.07
C ASN A 31 -8.51 0.23 -11.57
N ARG A 32 -8.99 -0.84 -10.91
CA ARG A 32 -8.79 -1.09 -9.48
C ARG A 32 -7.32 -1.05 -9.05
N PRO A 33 -6.36 -1.74 -9.71
CA PRO A 33 -4.96 -1.68 -9.30
C PRO A 33 -4.35 -0.27 -9.40
N LEU A 34 -4.73 0.49 -10.44
CA LEU A 34 -4.28 1.87 -10.65
C LEU A 34 -4.78 2.79 -9.52
N ALA A 35 -6.06 2.69 -9.16
CA ALA A 35 -6.67 3.49 -8.10
C ALA A 35 -6.13 3.11 -6.71
N LEU A 36 -5.91 1.82 -6.45
CA LEU A 36 -5.31 1.33 -5.21
C LEU A 36 -3.87 1.83 -5.05
N SER A 37 -3.03 1.62 -6.06
CA SER A 37 -1.63 2.07 -6.05
C SER A 37 -1.53 3.58 -5.82
N LEU A 38 -2.36 4.37 -6.51
CA LEU A 38 -2.42 5.83 -6.34
C LEU A 38 -2.90 6.24 -4.94
N SER A 39 -3.89 5.55 -4.37
CA SER A 39 -4.37 5.84 -3.01
C SER A 39 -3.34 5.48 -1.95
N ILE A 40 -2.71 4.32 -2.09
CA ILE A 40 -1.70 3.82 -1.16
C ILE A 40 -0.44 4.67 -1.24
N SER A 41 -0.05 5.16 -2.43
CA SER A 41 1.17 5.96 -2.61
C SER A 41 1.17 7.19 -1.71
N PHE A 42 0.06 7.91 -1.60
CA PHE A 42 -0.05 9.10 -0.73
C PHE A 42 0.24 8.84 0.75
N ASN A 43 0.00 7.63 1.27
CA ASN A 43 0.44 7.25 2.63
C ASN A 43 1.98 7.33 2.77
N GLY A 44 2.70 7.09 1.68
CA GLY A 44 4.15 7.26 1.62
C GLY A 44 4.63 8.70 1.72
N LEU A 45 3.81 9.69 1.39
CA LEU A 45 4.14 11.12 1.54
C LEU A 45 3.74 11.69 2.90
N SER A 46 2.96 10.97 3.70
CA SER A 46 2.44 11.46 4.98
C SER A 46 3.53 11.88 5.96
N ALA A 47 4.62 11.10 6.05
CA ALA A 47 5.75 11.43 6.93
C ALA A 47 6.42 12.75 6.52
N ALA A 48 6.76 12.91 5.23
CA ALA A 48 7.32 14.15 4.70
C ALA A 48 6.37 15.34 4.89
N PHE A 49 5.07 15.13 4.67
CA PHE A 49 4.05 16.17 4.86
C PHE A 49 3.94 16.60 6.34
N TYR A 50 3.92 15.65 7.28
CA TYR A 50 3.89 15.95 8.71
C TYR A 50 5.15 16.64 9.20
N THR A 51 6.33 16.23 8.70
CA THR A 51 7.59 16.90 9.01
C THR A 51 7.58 18.34 8.49
N LEU A 52 7.12 18.56 7.26
CA LEU A 52 7.02 19.90 6.67
C LEU A 52 6.06 20.80 7.46
N PHE A 53 4.90 20.26 7.85
CA PHE A 53 3.92 20.97 8.66
C PHE A 53 4.48 21.31 10.05
N ALA A 54 5.12 20.35 10.72
CA ALA A 54 5.75 20.57 12.02
C ALA A 54 6.84 21.65 11.94
N ASN A 55 7.68 21.62 10.90
CA ASN A 55 8.72 22.63 10.68
C ASN A 55 8.16 24.03 10.39
N ALA A 56 6.99 24.12 9.72
CA ALA A 56 6.32 25.40 9.47
C ALA A 56 5.73 26.00 10.77
N LEU A 57 5.15 25.17 11.64
CA LEU A 57 4.58 25.62 12.91
C LEU A 57 5.69 25.97 13.92
N SER A 58 6.57 25.01 14.20
CA SER A 58 7.61 25.12 15.22
C SER A 58 8.83 24.25 14.87
N PRO A 59 9.85 24.81 14.20
CA PRO A 59 11.01 24.05 13.70
C PRO A 59 11.92 23.50 14.81
N LEU A 60 11.73 23.90 16.06
CA LEU A 60 12.59 23.53 17.19
C LEU A 60 11.96 22.47 18.11
N SER A 61 10.69 22.09 17.92
CA SER A 61 9.98 21.20 18.85
C SER A 61 9.52 19.89 18.20
N PRO A 62 10.13 18.74 18.52
CA PRO A 62 9.67 17.43 18.01
C PRO A 62 8.27 17.06 18.49
N SER A 63 7.79 17.68 19.57
CA SER A 63 6.47 17.47 20.18
C SER A 63 5.31 17.76 19.22
N VAL A 64 5.46 18.75 18.32
CA VAL A 64 4.41 19.10 17.35
C VAL A 64 4.19 17.99 16.33
N TYR A 65 5.26 17.36 15.86
CA TYR A 65 5.17 16.21 14.96
C TYR A 65 4.45 15.03 15.63
N LEU A 66 4.83 14.72 16.88
CA LEU A 66 4.19 13.66 17.66
C LEU A 66 2.71 13.94 17.92
N LEU A 67 2.36 15.19 18.26
CA LEU A 67 0.98 15.62 18.48
C LEU A 67 0.15 15.52 17.20
N LEU A 68 0.70 15.95 16.05
CA LEU A 68 0.03 15.80 14.75
C LEU A 68 -0.28 14.33 14.46
N ASN A 69 0.70 13.46 14.66
CA ASN A 69 0.55 12.02 14.40
C ASN A 69 -0.51 11.38 15.31
N ALA A 70 -0.65 11.85 16.56
CA ALA A 70 -1.67 11.36 17.49
C ALA A 70 -3.08 11.88 17.17
N MET A 71 -3.24 13.17 16.89
CA MET A 71 -4.56 13.83 16.84
C MET A 71 -5.17 13.87 15.45
N LEU A 72 -4.36 14.15 14.42
CA LEU A 72 -4.85 14.44 13.07
C LEU A 72 -5.56 13.23 12.44
N PRO A 73 -5.04 11.98 12.56
CA PRO A 73 -5.72 10.84 11.99
C PRO A 73 -7.04 10.50 12.69
N PHE A 74 -7.11 10.69 14.01
CA PHE A 74 -8.35 10.53 14.78
C PHE A 74 -9.42 11.52 14.31
N ALA A 75 -9.06 12.80 14.19
CA ALA A 75 -9.96 13.85 13.73
C ALA A 75 -10.49 13.59 12.30
N ILE A 76 -9.62 13.19 11.37
CA ILE A 76 -10.04 12.86 10.00
C ILE A 76 -10.88 11.59 9.95
N SER A 77 -10.61 10.60 10.81
CA SER A 77 -11.43 9.38 10.86
C SER A 77 -12.88 9.70 11.26
N ILE A 78 -13.07 10.59 12.24
CA ILE A 78 -14.40 11.07 12.65
C ILE A 78 -15.07 11.84 11.52
N LEU A 79 -14.34 12.74 10.86
CA LEU A 79 -14.89 13.57 9.77
C LEU A 79 -15.26 12.75 8.54
N ALA A 80 -14.51 11.68 8.25
CA ALA A 80 -14.75 10.79 7.12
C ALA A 80 -15.88 9.77 7.38
N LEU A 81 -16.18 9.45 8.64
CA LEU A 81 -17.16 8.44 9.02
C LEU A 81 -18.54 8.65 8.38
N PRO A 82 -19.15 9.86 8.38
CA PRO A 82 -20.46 10.08 7.78
C PRO A 82 -20.45 9.83 6.27
N ALA A 83 -19.40 10.24 5.56
CA ALA A 83 -19.27 10.02 4.11
C ALA A 83 -19.12 8.53 3.77
N ILE A 84 -18.38 7.79 4.59
CA ILE A 84 -18.21 6.33 4.44
C ILE A 84 -19.55 5.62 4.67
N LEU A 85 -20.30 6.00 5.71
CA LEU A 85 -21.60 5.41 6.03
C LEU A 85 -22.66 5.73 4.96
N LEU A 86 -22.70 6.97 4.44
CA LEU A 86 -23.62 7.35 3.37
C LEU A 86 -23.32 6.62 2.05
N CYS A 87 -22.04 6.43 1.71
CA CYS A 87 -21.67 5.69 0.50
C CYS A 87 -22.05 4.20 0.56
N HIS A 88 -22.17 3.62 1.75
CA HIS A 88 -22.54 2.20 1.88
C HIS A 88 -24.00 1.94 1.45
N THR A 89 -24.88 2.94 1.56
CA THR A 89 -26.32 2.79 1.28
C THR A 89 -26.66 2.85 -0.22
N GLN A 90 -25.75 3.32 -1.07
CA GLN A 90 -26.00 3.52 -2.51
C GLN A 90 -25.53 2.34 -3.39
N GLU A 91 -25.62 1.10 -2.89
CA GLU A 91 -25.17 -0.12 -3.58
C GLU A 91 -26.15 -0.62 -4.67
N SER A 92 -27.20 0.14 -5.00
CA SER A 92 -28.33 -0.31 -5.83
C SER A 92 -28.48 0.34 -7.22
N GLN A 93 -27.51 1.12 -7.72
CA GLN A 93 -27.58 1.60 -9.10
C GLN A 93 -26.30 1.31 -9.89
N HIS A 94 -26.44 0.42 -10.88
CA HIS A 94 -25.54 0.23 -12.01
C HIS A 94 -25.23 1.58 -12.68
N HIS A 95 -24.24 2.31 -12.18
CA HIS A 95 -23.57 3.32 -12.96
C HIS A 95 -22.43 2.65 -13.71
N SER A 96 -22.71 2.31 -14.96
CA SER A 96 -21.73 2.05 -16.00
C SER A 96 -20.83 3.29 -16.13
N MET A 97 -19.72 3.32 -15.40
CA MET A 97 -18.72 4.38 -15.55
C MET A 97 -18.08 4.27 -16.95
N PRO A 98 -18.06 5.35 -17.76
CA PRO A 98 -17.62 5.31 -19.14
C PRO A 98 -16.09 5.25 -19.27
N ASN A 99 -15.62 4.74 -20.40
CA ASN A 99 -14.22 4.50 -20.81
C ASN A 99 -13.22 5.70 -20.76
N HIS A 100 -13.57 6.83 -20.14
CA HIS A 100 -12.71 8.02 -20.04
C HIS A 100 -11.65 7.92 -18.91
N ASP A 101 -11.72 6.90 -18.05
CA ASP A 101 -10.91 6.75 -16.83
C ASP A 101 -9.39 6.72 -17.04
N ARG A 102 -8.88 6.09 -18.11
CA ARG A 102 -7.44 5.85 -18.23
C ARG A 102 -6.62 7.13 -18.40
N ARG A 103 -7.16 8.14 -19.11
CA ARG A 103 -6.50 9.45 -19.26
C ARG A 103 -6.52 10.25 -17.96
N VAL A 104 -7.61 10.16 -17.20
CA VAL A 104 -7.73 10.78 -15.88
C VAL A 104 -6.74 10.15 -14.91
N PHE A 105 -6.65 8.81 -14.86
CA PHE A 105 -5.64 8.12 -14.07
C PHE A 105 -4.21 8.50 -14.49
N LEU A 106 -3.93 8.58 -15.79
CA LEU A 106 -2.61 9.02 -16.26
C LEU A 106 -2.28 10.44 -15.77
N GLY A 107 -3.23 11.38 -15.87
CA GLY A 107 -3.08 12.74 -15.35
C GLY A 107 -2.85 12.76 -13.84
N LEU A 108 -3.60 11.97 -13.08
CA LEU A 108 -3.42 11.83 -11.63
C LEU A 108 -2.06 11.22 -11.26
N TYR A 109 -1.55 10.25 -12.03
CA TYR A 109 -0.23 9.66 -11.83
C TYR A 109 0.89 10.66 -12.14
N ILE A 110 0.76 11.44 -13.22
CA ILE A 110 1.71 12.51 -13.55
C ILE A 110 1.73 13.55 -12.43
N LEU A 111 0.55 14.00 -11.99
CA LEU A 111 0.43 14.95 -10.88
C LEU A 111 1.02 14.40 -9.59
N ALA A 112 0.73 13.14 -9.25
CA ALA A 112 1.32 12.48 -8.09
C ALA A 112 2.85 12.40 -8.19
N PHE A 113 3.39 12.08 -9.37
CA PHE A 113 4.83 12.06 -9.62
C PHE A 113 5.46 13.45 -9.43
N VAL A 114 4.82 14.51 -9.93
CA VAL A 114 5.24 15.90 -9.74
C VAL A 114 5.21 16.27 -8.26
N THR A 115 4.13 15.96 -7.54
CA THR A 115 4.00 16.22 -6.10
C THR A 115 5.06 15.48 -5.28
N GLY A 116 5.31 14.21 -5.59
CA GLY A 116 6.37 13.43 -4.94
C GLY A 116 7.76 14.02 -5.18
N THR A 117 8.07 14.40 -6.42
CA THR A 117 9.35 15.02 -6.79
C THR A 117 9.52 16.39 -6.11
N TYR A 118 8.46 17.19 -6.06
CA TYR A 118 8.43 18.47 -5.36
C TYR A 118 8.79 18.30 -3.87
N LEU A 119 8.17 17.33 -3.19
CA LEU A 119 8.44 17.07 -1.78
C LEU A 119 9.87 16.53 -1.53
N VAL A 120 10.45 15.75 -2.45
CA VAL A 120 11.88 15.33 -2.36
C VAL A 120 12.79 16.55 -2.42
N VAL A 121 12.63 17.34 -3.48
CA VAL A 121 13.56 18.41 -3.82
C VAL A 121 13.47 19.51 -2.77
N PHE A 122 12.26 19.94 -2.43
CA PHE A 122 12.06 21.09 -1.55
C PHE A 122 11.95 20.70 -0.07
N GLY A 123 11.49 19.50 0.26
CA GLY A 123 11.37 19.04 1.66
C GLY A 123 12.69 19.02 2.43
N SER A 124 13.82 18.95 1.71
CA SER A 124 15.17 18.99 2.30
C SER A 124 15.66 20.41 2.63
N PHE A 125 15.00 21.47 2.10
CA PHE A 125 15.41 22.86 2.26
C PHE A 125 14.61 23.65 3.33
N THR A 126 13.96 22.96 4.27
CA THR A 126 13.10 23.60 5.30
C THR A 126 13.87 24.23 6.45
N ALA A 127 15.07 24.78 6.20
CA ALA A 127 15.94 25.33 7.24
C ALA A 127 15.38 26.58 7.91
N THR A 128 14.47 27.30 7.25
CA THR A 128 13.81 28.49 7.79
C THR A 128 12.30 28.34 7.81
N ARG A 129 11.65 28.96 8.80
CA ARG A 129 10.18 28.92 8.97
C ARG A 129 9.46 29.46 7.74
N SER A 130 9.96 30.54 7.15
CA SER A 130 9.39 31.14 5.93
C SER A 130 9.49 30.21 4.73
N ALA A 131 10.64 29.55 4.52
CA ALA A 131 10.79 28.55 3.47
C ALA A 131 9.84 27.36 3.67
N ALA A 132 9.71 26.86 4.91
CA ALA A 132 8.79 25.76 5.23
C ALA A 132 7.33 26.13 4.91
N TRP A 133 6.88 27.36 5.21
CA TRP A 133 5.54 27.82 4.84
C TRP A 133 5.33 27.90 3.32
N VAL A 134 6.29 28.46 2.57
CA VAL A 134 6.20 28.53 1.10
C VAL A 134 6.11 27.13 0.48
N ILE A 135 6.95 26.21 0.96
CA ILE A 135 6.96 24.83 0.48
C ILE A 135 5.67 24.10 0.86
N LEU A 136 5.15 24.34 2.07
CA LEU A 136 3.88 23.79 2.51
C LEU A 136 2.71 24.29 1.66
N THR A 137 2.65 25.59 1.35
CA THR A 137 1.62 26.15 0.48
C THR A 137 1.67 25.53 -0.92
N GLY A 138 2.86 25.40 -1.51
CA GLY A 138 3.03 24.73 -2.81
C GLY A 138 2.58 23.27 -2.78
N ALA A 139 2.93 22.52 -1.73
CA ALA A 139 2.47 21.16 -1.53
C ALA A 139 0.95 21.06 -1.40
N MET A 140 0.31 21.96 -0.65
CA MET A 140 -1.15 22.00 -0.49
C MET A 140 -1.88 22.30 -1.81
N VAL A 141 -1.35 23.19 -2.63
CA VAL A 141 -1.90 23.48 -3.97
C VAL A 141 -1.80 22.26 -4.87
N LEU A 142 -0.63 21.60 -4.90
CA LEU A 142 -0.41 20.37 -5.67
C LEU A 142 -1.32 19.21 -5.21
N LEU A 143 -1.60 19.13 -3.91
CA LEU A 143 -2.50 18.14 -3.32
C LEU A 143 -3.99 18.47 -3.49
N ALA A 144 -4.34 19.74 -3.74
CA ALA A 144 -5.71 20.18 -4.01
C ALA A 144 -6.11 20.00 -5.49
N LEU A 145 -5.16 20.07 -6.42
CA LEU A 145 -5.38 19.87 -7.87
C LEU A 145 -6.16 18.57 -8.23
N PRO A 146 -5.92 17.40 -7.62
CA PRO A 146 -6.70 16.18 -7.86
C PRO A 146 -8.19 16.31 -7.51
N LEU A 147 -8.58 17.24 -6.63
CA LEU A 147 -9.98 17.50 -6.26
C LEU A 147 -10.72 18.30 -7.34
N ILE A 148 -9.99 19.07 -8.16
CA ILE A 148 -10.56 19.93 -9.20
C ILE A 148 -10.89 19.11 -10.45
N ILE A 149 -10.13 18.04 -10.75
CA ILE A 149 -10.32 17.23 -11.96
C ILE A 149 -11.74 16.60 -12.04
N PRO A 150 -12.29 15.98 -10.97
CA PRO A 150 -13.67 15.47 -10.99
C PRO A 150 -14.73 16.58 -11.00
N ALA A 151 -14.43 17.74 -10.43
CA ALA A 151 -15.35 18.88 -10.40
C ALA A 151 -15.49 19.51 -11.80
N CYS A 152 -14.38 19.68 -12.52
CA CYS A 152 -14.38 20.20 -13.88
C CYS A 152 -15.05 19.23 -14.88
N SER A 153 -14.88 17.91 -14.73
CA SER A 153 -15.56 16.95 -15.61
C SER A 153 -17.08 16.96 -15.45
N ASN A 154 -17.59 17.28 -14.26
CA ASN A 154 -19.03 17.46 -14.03
C ASN A 154 -19.53 18.81 -14.58
N CYS A 155 -18.73 19.87 -14.54
CA CYS A 155 -19.11 21.16 -15.16
C CYS A 155 -19.16 21.08 -16.69
N SER A 156 -18.25 20.34 -17.33
CA SER A 156 -18.29 20.15 -18.80
C SER A 156 -19.52 19.39 -19.30
N TYR A 157 -20.25 18.68 -18.42
CA TYR A 157 -21.52 18.03 -18.75
C TYR A 157 -22.72 18.99 -18.68
N LEU A 158 -22.63 20.07 -17.89
CA LEU A 158 -23.70 21.10 -17.85
C LEU A 158 -23.66 22.05 -19.05
N ASP A 159 -22.49 22.26 -19.66
CA ASP A 159 -22.34 23.14 -20.83
C ASP A 159 -22.66 22.47 -22.18
N ALA A 160 -22.95 21.16 -22.19
CA ALA A 160 -23.25 20.40 -23.42
C ALA A 160 -24.75 20.21 -23.71
N HIS A 161 -25.65 20.75 -22.87
CA HIS A 161 -27.09 20.80 -23.16
C HIS A 161 -27.52 22.23 -23.51
N GLY A 162 -27.31 22.60 -24.78
CA GLY A 162 -28.05 23.70 -25.39
C GLY A 162 -29.54 23.34 -25.52
N PRO A 163 -30.47 24.28 -25.35
CA PRO A 163 -31.89 24.01 -25.49
C PRO A 163 -32.29 24.09 -26.96
N ASP A 164 -32.76 22.99 -27.55
CA ASP A 164 -33.47 23.03 -28.83
C ASP A 164 -34.92 22.52 -28.70
N PRO A 165 -35.85 23.05 -29.53
CA PRO A 165 -37.28 23.07 -29.25
C PRO A 165 -38.06 21.90 -29.89
N ALA A 166 -39.30 21.78 -29.44
CA ALA A 166 -40.26 20.71 -29.67
C ALA A 166 -40.58 20.33 -31.14
N SER A 167 -40.76 19.02 -31.41
CA SER A 167 -41.87 18.44 -32.21
C SER A 167 -41.86 16.90 -32.21
N PRO A 168 -42.91 16.17 -32.65
CA PRO A 168 -43.76 15.40 -31.74
C PRO A 168 -43.82 13.88 -32.04
N LEU A 169 -44.57 13.20 -31.19
CA LEU A 169 -44.99 11.79 -31.23
C LEU A 169 -45.11 11.14 -32.62
N ASN A 170 -44.57 9.93 -32.76
CA ASN A 170 -45.34 8.80 -33.31
C ASN A 170 -44.75 7.43 -32.91
N HIS A 171 -45.66 6.58 -32.44
CA HIS A 171 -45.75 5.11 -32.41
C HIS A 171 -44.57 4.27 -32.95
N ASP A 172 -44.02 3.34 -32.15
CA ASP A 172 -44.46 1.93 -32.08
C ASP A 172 -43.56 1.10 -31.13
N ASP A 173 -44.20 0.22 -30.35
CA ASP A 173 -43.68 -0.82 -29.44
C ASP A 173 -42.80 -1.88 -30.17
N PRO A 174 -42.22 -2.95 -29.55
CA PRO A 174 -42.18 -3.38 -28.13
C PRO A 174 -40.78 -3.87 -27.65
N HIS A 175 -40.59 -3.95 -26.34
CA HIS A 175 -39.77 -4.93 -25.57
C HIS A 175 -39.21 -4.30 -24.29
N LYS A 176 -40.12 -4.08 -23.34
CA LYS A 176 -39.82 -4.05 -21.92
C LYS A 176 -40.66 -5.15 -21.27
N PRO A 177 -40.09 -5.94 -20.36
CA PRO A 177 -40.82 -6.22 -19.14
C PRO A 177 -40.00 -5.74 -17.94
N LEU A 178 -40.52 -4.68 -17.33
CA LEU A 178 -40.41 -4.43 -15.90
C LEU A 178 -41.18 -5.55 -15.19
N LEU A 179 -40.58 -6.23 -14.20
CA LEU A 179 -41.32 -6.74 -13.05
C LEU A 179 -40.38 -6.88 -11.83
N ILE A 180 -40.50 -5.95 -10.90
CA ILE A 180 -40.28 -6.19 -9.47
C ILE A 180 -41.61 -6.71 -8.94
N SER A 181 -41.63 -7.91 -8.38
CA SER A 181 -42.70 -8.37 -7.51
C SER A 181 -42.04 -8.92 -6.24
N ASN A 182 -42.16 -8.15 -5.16
CA ASN A 182 -41.94 -8.65 -3.80
C ASN A 182 -43.22 -9.35 -3.36
N ASN A 183 -43.10 -10.60 -2.90
CA ASN A 183 -44.05 -11.17 -1.97
C ASN A 183 -43.32 -12.05 -0.95
N HIS A 184 -43.51 -11.72 0.32
CA HIS A 184 -43.18 -12.57 1.46
C HIS A 184 -44.28 -13.64 1.62
N GLN A 185 -43.91 -14.92 1.68
CA GLN A 185 -44.66 -15.96 2.42
C GLN A 185 -43.78 -17.23 2.59
N THR A 186 -43.36 -17.43 3.84
CA THR A 186 -43.32 -18.64 4.68
C THR A 186 -42.98 -20.03 4.10
N GLU A 187 -41.97 -20.65 4.74
CA GLU A 187 -41.68 -22.08 4.98
C GLU A 187 -42.51 -23.17 4.26
N SER A 188 -41.85 -23.96 3.42
CA SER A 188 -41.77 -25.44 3.50
C SER A 188 -40.97 -25.92 2.29
N ASP A 189 -39.84 -26.58 2.53
CA ASP A 189 -39.26 -27.70 1.74
C ASP A 189 -37.79 -27.86 2.14
N ALA A 190 -37.62 -28.23 3.42
CA ALA A 190 -36.58 -29.17 3.77
C ALA A 190 -36.91 -30.51 3.08
N VAL A 191 -35.87 -31.27 2.75
CA VAL A 191 -35.86 -32.57 2.05
C VAL A 191 -35.64 -32.44 0.54
N MET A 192 -34.37 -32.27 0.17
CA MET A 192 -33.64 -33.09 -0.82
C MET A 192 -32.46 -32.33 -1.42
N GLU A 193 -31.49 -31.95 -0.59
CA GLU A 193 -30.10 -31.81 -1.04
C GLU A 193 -29.13 -32.19 0.11
N ILE A 194 -29.50 -33.22 0.88
CA ILE A 194 -28.60 -33.93 1.80
C ILE A 194 -28.15 -35.21 1.09
N THR A 195 -27.35 -35.09 0.03
CA THR A 195 -26.52 -36.20 -0.46
C THR A 195 -25.45 -35.74 -1.45
N MET A 196 -24.50 -34.90 -1.01
CA MET A 196 -23.14 -34.93 -1.56
C MET A 196 -22.06 -34.23 -0.69
N GLU A 197 -22.22 -34.20 0.64
CA GLU A 197 -21.21 -33.66 1.56
C GLU A 197 -20.29 -34.73 2.20
N HIS A 198 -20.32 -35.97 1.74
CA HIS A 198 -19.42 -37.00 2.25
C HIS A 198 -18.73 -37.73 1.11
N GLN A 199 -17.52 -37.28 0.75
CA GLN A 199 -16.39 -38.01 0.12
C GLN A 199 -15.47 -37.05 -0.66
N LEU A 200 -14.72 -36.19 0.04
CA LEU A 200 -13.31 -35.93 -0.32
C LEU A 200 -12.55 -35.26 0.84
N GLN A 201 -12.36 -36.01 1.92
CA GLN A 201 -11.35 -35.69 2.93
C GLN A 201 -9.97 -36.05 2.34
N GLY A 202 -9.43 -35.13 1.55
CA GLY A 202 -8.12 -35.23 0.93
C GLY A 202 -7.24 -34.09 1.42
N SER A 203 -6.18 -34.46 2.15
CA SER A 203 -5.05 -33.63 2.59
C SER A 203 -4.76 -32.44 1.67
N CYS A 204 -4.61 -31.24 2.27
CA CYS A 204 -4.21 -30.02 1.58
C CYS A 204 -2.73 -30.11 1.16
N GLY A 205 -2.47 -30.98 0.19
CA GLY A 205 -1.21 -31.15 -0.48
C GLY A 205 -1.39 -30.78 -1.94
N THR A 206 -0.72 -29.70 -2.33
CA THR A 206 -0.54 -29.29 -3.71
C THR A 206 -1.82 -28.76 -4.39
N LEU A 207 -1.87 -27.43 -4.59
CA LEU A 207 -2.78 -26.72 -5.52
C LEU A 207 -2.62 -27.16 -7.00
N LEU A 208 -1.97 -28.31 -7.24
CA LEU A 208 -1.50 -28.82 -8.51
C LEU A 208 -1.43 -30.36 -8.51
N HIS A 209 -2.42 -31.04 -7.96
CA HIS A 209 -2.64 -32.44 -8.35
C HIS A 209 -4.12 -32.73 -8.58
N LYS A 210 -4.42 -33.15 -9.82
CA LYS A 210 -5.74 -33.42 -10.43
C LYS A 210 -6.64 -32.20 -10.71
N GLY A 211 -6.49 -31.67 -11.93
CA GLY A 211 -7.65 -31.40 -12.80
C GLY A 211 -8.56 -30.20 -12.51
N ARG A 212 -8.29 -29.36 -11.50
CA ARG A 212 -8.92 -28.04 -11.36
C ARG A 212 -7.86 -26.99 -11.01
N LEU A 213 -7.31 -26.33 -12.04
CA LEU A 213 -6.63 -25.05 -11.88
C LEU A 213 -7.64 -24.08 -11.23
N ALA A 214 -7.41 -23.69 -9.98
CA ALA A 214 -8.17 -22.63 -9.34
C ALA A 214 -8.13 -21.39 -10.24
N VAL A 215 -9.29 -20.88 -10.62
CA VAL A 215 -9.41 -19.67 -11.43
C VAL A 215 -8.95 -18.50 -10.55
N LEU A 216 -7.95 -17.73 -11.01
CA LEU A 216 -7.50 -16.50 -10.34
C LEU A 216 -8.72 -15.60 -10.08
N GLY A 217 -8.90 -15.18 -8.83
CA GLY A 217 -10.02 -14.34 -8.40
C GLY A 217 -11.27 -15.08 -7.92
N GLU A 218 -11.26 -16.42 -7.84
CA GLU A 218 -12.31 -17.15 -7.10
C GLU A 218 -12.26 -16.81 -5.61
N GLU A 219 -13.43 -16.79 -4.97
CA GLU A 219 -13.57 -16.43 -3.56
C GLU A 219 -12.93 -17.50 -2.67
N HIS A 220 -11.87 -17.13 -1.96
CA HIS A 220 -11.23 -18.00 -0.99
C HIS A 220 -11.60 -17.53 0.42
N SER A 221 -12.38 -18.36 1.13
CA SER A 221 -12.63 -18.16 2.57
C SER A 221 -11.32 -18.17 3.35
N ALA A 222 -11.22 -17.38 4.42
CA ALA A 222 -10.01 -17.24 5.25
C ALA A 222 -9.45 -18.58 5.76
N LYS A 223 -10.29 -19.58 5.99
CA LYS A 223 -9.82 -20.95 6.36
C LYS A 223 -9.07 -21.62 5.22
N ARG A 224 -9.52 -21.46 3.97
CA ARG A 224 -8.86 -21.99 2.78
C ARG A 224 -7.58 -21.21 2.47
N LEU A 225 -7.55 -19.91 2.74
CA LEU A 225 -6.36 -19.05 2.61
C LEU A 225 -5.17 -19.58 3.42
N ILE A 226 -5.38 -19.82 4.72
CA ILE A 226 -4.32 -20.23 5.66
C ILE A 226 -3.84 -21.66 5.38
N GLY A 227 -4.65 -22.49 4.73
CA GLY A 227 -4.25 -23.83 4.28
C GLY A 227 -3.34 -23.84 3.03
N CYS A 228 -3.26 -22.74 2.27
CA CYS A 228 -2.53 -22.71 1.02
C CYS A 228 -1.03 -22.42 1.19
N VAL A 229 -0.17 -23.28 0.63
CA VAL A 229 1.29 -23.06 0.58
C VAL A 229 1.66 -21.76 -0.12
N ASP A 230 0.93 -21.39 -1.18
CA ASP A 230 1.19 -20.15 -1.93
C ASP A 230 0.94 -18.90 -1.08
N PHE A 231 -0.03 -18.96 -0.15
CA PHE A 231 -0.24 -17.89 0.83
C PHE A 231 0.94 -17.77 1.78
N TRP A 232 1.48 -18.87 2.30
CA TRP A 232 2.64 -18.83 3.20
C TRP A 232 3.91 -18.33 2.51
N LEU A 233 4.16 -18.72 1.25
CA LEU A 233 5.27 -18.18 0.48
C LEU A 233 5.16 -16.66 0.29
N TYR A 234 3.94 -16.19 -0.01
CA TYR A 234 3.62 -14.76 -0.10
C TYR A 234 3.75 -14.04 1.24
N TYR A 235 3.23 -14.64 2.31
CA TYR A 235 3.30 -14.13 3.67
C TYR A 235 4.76 -13.98 4.12
N THR A 236 5.60 -14.99 3.89
CA THR A 236 7.04 -14.94 4.17
C THR A 236 7.74 -13.88 3.32
N ALA A 237 7.42 -13.75 2.03
CA ALA A 237 8.02 -12.71 1.18
C ALA A 237 7.68 -11.30 1.69
N TYR A 238 6.44 -11.06 2.11
CA TYR A 238 6.02 -9.79 2.71
C TYR A 238 6.69 -9.55 4.07
N PHE A 239 6.71 -10.56 4.94
CA PHE A 239 7.35 -10.53 6.25
C PHE A 239 8.84 -10.17 6.13
N CYS A 240 9.57 -10.85 5.26
CA CYS A 240 11.00 -10.64 5.09
C CYS A 240 11.37 -9.41 4.25
N GLY A 241 10.44 -8.87 3.46
CA GLY A 241 10.68 -7.68 2.62
C GLY A 241 10.14 -6.39 3.23
N ALA A 242 8.82 -6.22 3.19
CA ALA A 242 8.17 -4.97 3.59
C ALA A 242 8.34 -4.64 5.07
N THR A 243 8.23 -5.64 5.96
CA THR A 243 8.28 -5.35 7.40
C THR A 243 9.69 -5.06 7.89
N VAL A 244 10.73 -5.66 7.31
CA VAL A 244 12.13 -5.27 7.56
C VAL A 244 12.35 -3.81 7.16
N GLY A 245 11.82 -3.37 6.01
CA GLY A 245 11.86 -1.98 5.60
C GLY A 245 11.15 -1.02 6.55
N LEU A 246 10.01 -1.45 7.13
CA LEU A 246 9.30 -0.68 8.14
C LEU A 246 10.12 -0.53 9.42
N VAL A 247 10.74 -1.62 9.89
CA VAL A 247 11.58 -1.60 11.10
C VAL A 247 12.81 -0.73 10.88
N TYR A 248 13.42 -0.78 9.70
CA TYR A 248 14.48 0.15 9.30
C TYR A 248 14.02 1.62 9.42
N SER A 249 12.86 1.96 8.84
CA SER A 249 12.30 3.31 8.91
C SER A 249 12.04 3.76 10.35
N ASN A 250 11.53 2.87 11.21
CA ASN A 250 11.21 3.18 12.59
C ASN A 250 12.47 3.44 13.43
N ASN A 251 13.60 2.83 13.06
CA ASN A 251 14.89 2.98 13.73
C ASN A 251 15.80 4.01 13.07
N LEU A 252 15.35 4.69 12.00
CA LEU A 252 16.19 5.57 11.18
C LEU A 252 16.84 6.70 11.98
N GLY A 253 16.13 7.22 13.00
CA GLY A 253 16.66 8.21 13.94
C GLY A 253 17.84 7.69 14.76
N GLN A 254 17.71 6.49 15.34
CA GLN A 254 18.78 5.86 16.11
C GLN A 254 19.97 5.46 15.22
N ILE A 255 19.68 4.97 14.01
CA ILE A 255 20.71 4.66 13.01
C ILE A 255 21.51 5.92 12.67
N ALA A 256 20.84 7.01 12.30
CA ALA A 256 21.49 8.28 11.97
C ALA A 256 22.31 8.83 13.14
N GLN A 257 21.79 8.74 14.37
CA GLN A 257 22.49 9.17 15.57
C GLN A 257 23.77 8.33 15.81
N SER A 258 23.66 7.00 15.76
CA SER A 258 24.80 6.10 15.99
C SER A 258 25.96 6.32 15.02
N LEU A 259 25.68 6.75 13.80
CA LEU A 259 26.67 7.01 12.74
C LEU A 259 27.16 8.46 12.71
N HIS A 260 26.80 9.29 13.69
CA HIS A 260 27.10 10.73 13.72
C HIS A 260 26.53 11.53 12.52
N GLN A 261 25.39 11.07 11.98
CA GLN A 261 24.71 11.67 10.83
C GLN A 261 23.38 12.34 11.20
N GLN A 262 23.25 12.81 12.45
CA GLN A 262 22.02 13.44 12.94
C GLN A 262 21.62 14.67 12.13
N SER A 263 22.59 15.43 11.61
CA SER A 263 22.34 16.58 10.72
C SER A 263 21.63 16.19 9.41
N GLN A 264 21.77 14.94 8.98
CA GLN A 264 21.18 14.40 7.75
C GLN A 264 19.85 13.69 8.00
N LEU A 265 19.37 13.58 9.24
CA LEU A 265 18.16 12.83 9.59
C LEU A 265 16.92 13.30 8.80
N THR A 266 16.71 14.60 8.68
CA THR A 266 15.59 15.18 7.90
C THR A 266 15.66 14.77 6.44
N MET A 267 16.85 14.81 5.84
CA MET A 267 17.08 14.35 4.48
C MET A 267 16.83 12.85 4.34
N LEU A 268 17.29 12.04 5.29
CA LEU A 268 17.14 10.59 5.27
C LEU A 268 15.67 10.17 5.36
N LEU A 269 14.90 10.83 6.23
CA LEU A 269 13.45 10.65 6.34
C LEU A 269 12.72 11.06 5.06
N ALA A 270 13.09 12.19 4.46
CA ALA A 270 12.54 12.65 3.20
C ALA A 270 12.83 11.65 2.06
N VAL A 271 14.08 11.18 1.96
CA VAL A 271 14.49 10.17 0.97
C VAL A 271 13.69 8.89 1.15
N TYR A 272 13.60 8.34 2.37
CA TYR A 272 12.81 7.13 2.62
C TYR A 272 11.34 7.31 2.20
N SER A 273 10.70 8.38 2.69
CA SER A 273 9.28 8.70 2.45
C SER A 273 9.00 8.79 0.95
N SER A 274 9.83 9.54 0.21
CA SER A 274 9.62 9.77 -1.21
C SER A 274 9.92 8.56 -2.07
N PHE A 275 11.02 7.83 -1.82
CA PHE A 275 11.27 6.58 -2.54
C PHE A 275 10.20 5.53 -2.23
N SER A 276 9.66 5.51 -1.01
CA SER A 276 8.50 4.69 -0.66
C SER A 276 7.23 5.11 -1.40
N PHE A 277 6.99 6.40 -1.57
CA PHE A 277 5.93 6.91 -2.43
C PHE A 277 6.09 6.45 -3.89
N PHE A 278 7.28 6.61 -4.47
CA PHE A 278 7.54 6.17 -5.85
C PHE A 278 7.44 4.66 -6.00
N GLY A 279 7.94 3.88 -5.04
CA GLY A 279 7.80 2.43 -5.02
C GLY A 279 6.34 2.02 -5.05
N ARG A 280 5.50 2.64 -4.21
CA ARG A 280 4.05 2.41 -4.21
C ARG A 280 3.43 2.77 -5.56
N LEU A 281 3.77 3.91 -6.15
CA LEU A 281 3.27 4.34 -7.46
C LEU A 281 3.65 3.35 -8.58
N LEU A 282 4.89 2.84 -8.56
CA LEU A 282 5.41 1.87 -9.52
C LEU A 282 4.73 0.49 -9.41
N SER A 283 4.03 0.20 -8.32
CA SER A 283 3.29 -1.07 -8.15
C SER A 283 2.16 -1.27 -9.17
N ALA A 284 1.74 -0.20 -9.87
CA ALA A 284 0.78 -0.27 -10.97
C ALA A 284 1.40 -0.49 -12.36
N LEU A 285 2.74 -0.50 -12.47
CA LEU A 285 3.43 -0.86 -13.72
C LEU A 285 2.99 -2.20 -14.32
N PRO A 286 2.72 -3.27 -13.55
CA PRO A 286 2.28 -4.54 -14.11
C PRO A 286 1.03 -4.40 -14.99
N ASP A 287 0.12 -3.49 -14.64
CA ASP A 287 -1.15 -3.30 -15.35
C ASP A 287 -0.97 -2.43 -16.61
N VAL A 288 -0.06 -1.45 -16.55
CA VAL A 288 0.29 -0.58 -17.69
C VAL A 288 1.13 -1.33 -18.72
N LEU A 289 2.08 -2.16 -18.27
CA LEU A 289 3.01 -2.89 -19.11
C LEU A 289 2.52 -4.29 -19.49
N HIS A 290 1.34 -4.76 -19.05
CA HIS A 290 0.87 -6.12 -19.37
C HIS A 290 0.84 -6.43 -20.87
N ARG A 291 0.68 -5.41 -21.72
CA ARG A 291 0.71 -5.54 -23.20
C ARG A 291 2.12 -5.71 -23.79
N LYS A 292 3.16 -5.27 -23.08
CA LYS A 292 4.56 -5.28 -23.55
C LYS A 292 5.41 -6.33 -22.83
N VAL A 293 5.11 -6.61 -21.56
CA VAL A 293 5.85 -7.54 -20.72
C VAL A 293 4.84 -8.43 -19.99
N SER A 294 4.72 -9.69 -20.40
CA SER A 294 3.83 -10.68 -19.76
C SER A 294 4.48 -11.28 -18.51
N LEU A 295 4.87 -10.42 -17.55
CA LEU A 295 5.37 -10.88 -16.26
C LEU A 295 4.20 -10.94 -15.27
N ALA A 296 4.03 -12.08 -14.62
CA ALA A 296 3.04 -12.24 -13.55
C ALA A 296 3.26 -11.21 -12.44
N ARG A 297 2.19 -10.79 -11.75
CA ARG A 297 2.28 -9.82 -10.64
C ARG A 297 3.21 -10.30 -9.51
N THR A 298 3.27 -11.62 -9.29
CA THR A 298 4.23 -12.28 -8.39
C THR A 298 5.69 -12.15 -8.85
N GLY A 299 5.94 -12.06 -10.16
CA GLY A 299 7.27 -11.79 -10.72
C GLY A 299 7.71 -10.35 -10.51
N TRP A 300 6.78 -9.39 -10.61
CA TRP A 300 7.03 -8.00 -10.27
C TRP A 300 7.32 -7.82 -8.77
N LEU A 301 6.62 -8.56 -7.92
CA LEU A 301 6.92 -8.62 -6.49
C LEU A 301 8.36 -9.11 -6.25
N ALA A 302 8.79 -10.18 -6.92
CA ALA A 302 10.15 -10.69 -6.80
C ALA A 302 11.19 -9.67 -7.28
N ALA A 303 10.95 -9.01 -8.42
CA ALA A 303 11.82 -7.96 -8.94
C ALA A 303 11.95 -6.78 -7.97
N ALA A 304 10.84 -6.39 -7.34
CA ALA A 304 10.81 -5.32 -6.36
C ALA A 304 11.53 -5.66 -5.05
N LEU A 305 11.71 -6.94 -4.70
CA LEU A 305 12.49 -7.35 -3.53
C LEU A 305 14.01 -7.28 -3.76
N VAL A 306 14.50 -7.29 -5.01
CA VAL A 306 15.94 -7.33 -5.33
C VAL A 306 16.74 -6.15 -4.75
N PRO A 307 16.27 -4.88 -4.78
CA PRO A 307 17.00 -3.76 -4.22
C PRO A 307 17.24 -3.86 -2.70
N MET A 308 16.40 -4.61 -1.98
CA MET A 308 16.41 -4.66 -0.52
C MET A 308 17.65 -5.33 0.08
N PRO A 309 18.01 -6.59 -0.28
CA PRO A 309 19.25 -7.20 0.19
C PRO A 309 20.47 -6.43 -0.31
N MET A 310 20.43 -5.87 -1.53
CA MET A 310 21.51 -5.02 -2.04
C MET A 310 21.76 -3.82 -1.12
N ALA A 311 20.70 -3.13 -0.70
CA ALA A 311 20.79 -1.98 0.18
C ALA A 311 21.39 -2.35 1.55
N PHE A 312 20.91 -3.42 2.19
CA PHE A 312 21.40 -3.83 3.50
C PHE A 312 22.85 -4.33 3.47
N PHE A 313 23.25 -5.08 2.44
CA PHE A 313 24.65 -5.50 2.30
C PHE A 313 25.58 -4.34 1.96
N LEU A 314 25.10 -3.34 1.20
CA LEU A 314 25.84 -2.11 0.94
C LEU A 314 26.09 -1.33 2.25
N MET A 315 25.04 -1.11 3.05
CA MET A 315 25.12 -0.42 4.34
C MET A 315 25.85 -1.22 5.42
N TRP A 316 25.98 -2.53 5.27
CA TRP A 316 26.84 -3.34 6.14
C TRP A 316 28.31 -3.01 5.89
N LYS A 317 28.77 -3.08 4.63
CA LYS A 317 30.20 -2.90 4.32
C LYS A 317 30.68 -1.46 4.44
N GLN A 318 29.79 -0.48 4.20
CA GLN A 318 30.17 0.92 4.13
C GLN A 318 29.09 1.79 4.77
N GLN A 319 29.47 2.58 5.77
CA GLN A 319 28.55 3.41 6.56
C GLN A 319 28.88 4.90 6.46
N ASP A 320 29.27 5.32 5.26
CA ASP A 320 29.38 6.74 4.89
C ASP A 320 27.98 7.34 4.65
N GLY A 321 27.86 8.66 4.75
CA GLY A 321 26.55 9.34 4.63
C GLY A 321 25.89 9.14 3.26
N SER A 322 26.68 9.17 2.19
CA SER A 322 26.21 8.88 0.84
C SER A 322 25.64 7.46 0.72
N THR A 323 26.32 6.47 1.30
CA THR A 323 25.89 5.08 1.30
C THR A 323 24.59 4.88 2.07
N LEU A 324 24.43 5.56 3.20
CA LEU A 324 23.20 5.51 3.99
C LEU A 324 22.02 6.12 3.23
N ILE A 325 22.23 7.21 2.48
CA ILE A 325 21.21 7.83 1.62
C ILE A 325 20.78 6.87 0.50
N VAL A 326 21.75 6.28 -0.23
CA VAL A 326 21.47 5.33 -1.31
C VAL A 326 20.77 4.08 -0.77
N GLY A 327 21.24 3.53 0.35
CA GLY A 327 20.61 2.38 1.01
C GLY A 327 19.18 2.70 1.43
N THR A 328 18.94 3.87 2.02
CA THR A 328 17.61 4.34 2.41
C THR A 328 16.67 4.49 1.22
N ALA A 329 17.16 5.03 0.11
CA ALA A 329 16.39 5.17 -1.13
C ALA A 329 15.97 3.80 -1.68
N LEU A 330 16.89 2.84 -1.75
CA LEU A 330 16.60 1.48 -2.21
C LEU A 330 15.62 0.75 -1.28
N VAL A 331 15.80 0.89 0.04
CA VAL A 331 14.92 0.33 1.06
C VAL A 331 13.51 0.91 0.95
N GLY A 332 13.39 2.23 0.84
CA GLY A 332 12.11 2.91 0.64
C GLY A 332 11.41 2.45 -0.64
N LEU A 333 12.14 2.42 -1.76
CA LEU A 333 11.61 2.01 -3.07
C LEU A 333 11.04 0.58 -3.04
N SER A 334 11.82 -0.36 -2.50
CA SER A 334 11.42 -1.77 -2.41
C SER A 334 10.24 -1.96 -1.45
N SER A 335 10.33 -1.45 -0.22
CA SER A 335 9.27 -1.60 0.78
C SER A 335 7.96 -0.95 0.31
N GLY A 336 8.04 0.24 -0.29
CA GLY A 336 6.92 0.96 -0.88
C GLY A 336 6.20 0.12 -1.94
N PHE A 337 6.95 -0.44 -2.89
CA PHE A 337 6.37 -1.30 -3.92
C PHE A 337 5.63 -2.48 -3.29
N ILE A 338 6.26 -3.18 -2.34
CA ILE A 338 5.68 -4.36 -1.70
C ILE A 338 4.40 -3.99 -0.93
N PHE A 339 4.37 -2.85 -0.22
CA PHE A 339 3.18 -2.39 0.49
C PHE A 339 1.97 -2.19 -0.44
N ALA A 340 2.16 -1.55 -1.58
CA ALA A 340 1.07 -1.31 -2.53
C ALA A 340 0.71 -2.57 -3.33
N ALA A 341 1.71 -3.31 -3.82
CA ALA A 341 1.52 -4.55 -4.53
C ALA A 341 0.75 -5.58 -3.68
N ALA A 342 0.95 -5.59 -2.36
CA ALA A 342 0.31 -6.54 -1.47
C ALA A 342 -1.23 -6.45 -1.49
N VAL A 343 -1.80 -5.24 -1.54
CA VAL A 343 -3.27 -5.08 -1.61
C VAL A 343 -3.81 -5.66 -2.92
N SER A 344 -3.15 -5.35 -4.03
CA SER A 344 -3.53 -5.82 -5.37
C SER A 344 -3.35 -7.33 -5.54
N VAL A 345 -2.23 -7.90 -5.07
CA VAL A 345 -1.96 -9.34 -5.10
C VAL A 345 -2.96 -10.09 -4.22
N THR A 346 -3.27 -9.61 -3.02
CA THR A 346 -4.27 -10.23 -2.15
C THR A 346 -5.67 -10.22 -2.80
N SER A 347 -6.06 -9.11 -3.45
CA SER A 347 -7.33 -9.03 -4.19
C SER A 347 -7.39 -10.00 -5.38
N GLU A 348 -6.26 -10.25 -6.05
CA GLU A 348 -6.20 -11.07 -7.27
C GLU A 348 -6.12 -12.56 -6.95
N LEU A 349 -5.32 -12.95 -5.94
CA LEU A 349 -5.15 -14.34 -5.56
C LEU A 349 -6.36 -14.90 -4.80
N PHE A 350 -7.07 -14.08 -4.02
CA PHE A 350 -8.03 -14.57 -3.02
C PHE A 350 -9.45 -13.99 -3.15
N GLY A 351 -9.69 -13.21 -4.21
CA GLY A 351 -10.99 -12.63 -4.51
C GLY A 351 -11.25 -11.25 -3.86
N PRO A 352 -12.12 -10.41 -4.47
CA PRO A 352 -12.36 -9.05 -4.02
C PRO A 352 -13.36 -8.93 -2.85
N LYS A 353 -14.27 -9.89 -2.61
CA LYS A 353 -15.30 -9.72 -1.56
C LYS A 353 -14.74 -9.88 -0.15
N SER A 354 -13.80 -10.81 0.03
CA SER A 354 -13.14 -11.08 1.33
C SER A 354 -11.79 -10.37 1.52
N VAL A 355 -11.47 -9.40 0.65
CA VAL A 355 -10.16 -8.75 0.61
C VAL A 355 -9.79 -8.05 1.92
N GLY A 356 -10.75 -7.45 2.62
CA GLY A 356 -10.51 -6.77 3.89
C GLY A 356 -9.99 -7.73 4.96
N VAL A 357 -10.58 -8.92 5.07
CA VAL A 357 -10.15 -9.96 6.02
C VAL A 357 -8.80 -10.53 5.61
N ASN A 358 -8.67 -10.95 4.35
CA ASN A 358 -7.46 -11.58 3.84
C ASN A 358 -6.23 -10.65 3.90
N HIS A 359 -6.45 -9.36 3.64
CA HIS A 359 -5.39 -8.35 3.73
C HIS A 359 -5.00 -8.06 5.19
N ASN A 360 -5.96 -8.01 6.12
CA ASN A 360 -5.63 -7.84 7.54
C ASN A 360 -4.87 -9.04 8.11
N ILE A 361 -5.21 -10.27 7.69
CA ILE A 361 -4.41 -11.46 8.04
C ILE A 361 -2.97 -11.29 7.55
N LEU A 362 -2.75 -10.81 6.33
CA LEU A 362 -1.41 -10.53 5.83
C LEU A 362 -0.69 -9.43 6.63
N ILE A 363 -1.38 -8.34 6.98
CA ILE A 363 -0.83 -7.20 7.73
C ILE A 363 -0.39 -7.60 9.15
N THR A 364 -0.86 -8.73 9.71
CA THR A 364 -0.34 -9.25 10.99
C THR A 364 1.19 -9.44 10.99
N ASN A 365 1.81 -9.53 9.81
CA ASN A 365 3.26 -9.46 9.64
C ASN A 365 3.88 -8.20 10.26
N ILE A 366 3.20 -7.05 10.23
CA ILE A 366 3.74 -5.77 10.73
C ILE A 366 4.06 -5.84 12.24
N PRO A 367 3.10 -6.16 13.14
CA PRO A 367 3.41 -6.28 14.57
C PRO A 367 4.41 -7.42 14.85
N LEU A 368 4.27 -8.58 14.20
CA LEU A 368 5.19 -9.70 14.36
C LEU A 368 6.63 -9.33 13.96
N GLY A 369 6.80 -8.66 12.82
CA GLY A 369 8.10 -8.26 12.29
C GLY A 369 8.69 -7.11 13.09
N SER A 370 7.85 -6.16 13.52
CA SER A 370 8.29 -5.05 14.39
C SER A 370 8.80 -5.56 15.73
N PHE A 371 8.13 -6.56 16.31
CA PHE A 371 8.62 -7.25 17.51
C PHE A 371 9.93 -7.99 17.22
N LEU A 372 9.95 -8.92 16.25
CA LEU A 372 11.11 -9.78 15.99
C LEU A 372 12.34 -8.98 15.56
N TYR A 373 12.24 -8.18 14.51
CA TYR A 373 13.37 -7.45 13.93
C TYR A 373 13.75 -6.23 14.76
N GLY A 374 12.78 -5.61 15.43
CA GLY A 374 13.04 -4.53 16.40
C GLY A 374 13.84 -5.05 17.59
N GLN A 375 13.49 -6.23 18.13
CA GLN A 375 14.25 -6.86 19.21
C GLN A 375 15.65 -7.27 18.76
N ILE A 376 15.82 -7.82 17.55
CA ILE A 376 17.15 -8.12 17.01
C ILE A 376 18.01 -6.84 16.95
N ALA A 377 17.45 -5.74 16.45
CA ALA A 377 18.17 -4.47 16.38
C ALA A 377 18.52 -3.93 17.78
N ALA A 378 17.59 -3.99 18.73
CA ALA A 378 17.81 -3.57 20.11
C ALA A 378 18.91 -4.39 20.80
N MET A 379 18.88 -5.72 20.68
CA MET A 379 19.90 -6.59 21.25
C MET A 379 21.30 -6.28 20.71
N VAL A 380 21.43 -6.05 19.40
CA VAL A 380 22.72 -5.69 18.78
C VAL A 380 23.18 -4.31 19.26
N TYR A 381 22.27 -3.35 19.32
CA TYR A 381 22.56 -2.00 19.79
C TYR A 381 23.02 -2.00 21.26
N ASP A 382 22.30 -2.71 22.13
CA ASP A 382 22.61 -2.79 23.56
C ASP A 382 23.90 -3.57 23.83
N ALA A 383 24.19 -4.62 23.05
CA ALA A 383 25.42 -5.40 23.17
C ALA A 383 26.68 -4.60 22.80
N ASN A 384 26.54 -3.57 21.97
CA ASN A 384 27.63 -2.68 21.56
C ASN A 384 27.59 -1.31 22.26
N GLY A 385 26.55 -1.04 23.05
CA GLY A 385 26.32 0.22 23.74
C GLY A 385 27.10 0.32 25.05
N GLN A 386 27.42 1.56 25.43
CA GLN A 386 27.98 1.85 26.74
C GLN A 386 26.86 2.26 27.69
N ARG A 387 26.85 1.70 28.91
CA ARG A 387 25.93 2.12 29.97
C ARG A 387 26.39 3.46 30.51
N MET A 388 25.56 4.48 30.33
CA MET A 388 25.81 5.81 30.87
C MET A 388 24.75 6.10 31.95
N SER A 389 25.19 6.40 33.16
CA SER A 389 24.32 6.83 34.25
C SER A 389 24.20 8.35 34.21
N VAL A 390 23.03 8.87 33.84
CA VAL A 390 22.73 10.30 33.93
C VAL A 390 21.99 10.54 35.24
N MET A 391 22.55 11.40 36.09
CA MET A 391 21.90 11.84 37.30
C MET A 391 20.90 12.93 36.92
N ASP A 392 19.60 12.67 37.05
CA ASP A 392 18.60 13.72 36.86
C ASP A 392 18.68 14.69 38.03
N ASN A 393 19.19 15.89 37.75
CA ASN A 393 19.40 16.95 38.74
C ASN A 393 18.07 17.47 39.35
N ARG A 394 16.91 17.09 38.77
CA ARG A 394 15.58 17.50 39.26
C ARG A 394 14.90 16.48 40.17
N THR A 395 15.15 15.19 40.00
CA THR A 395 14.47 14.11 40.73
C THR A 395 15.42 13.27 41.58
N GLY A 396 16.73 13.44 41.41
CA GLY A 396 17.74 12.63 42.10
C GLY A 396 17.78 11.18 41.62
N THR A 397 17.05 10.82 40.55
CA THR A 397 17.07 9.48 39.99
C THR A 397 18.27 9.28 39.07
N ILE A 398 18.88 8.10 39.17
CA ILE A 398 19.94 7.67 38.24
C ILE A 398 19.24 6.96 37.08
N ASP A 399 19.07 7.66 35.97
CA ASP A 399 18.61 7.03 34.73
C ASP A 399 19.80 6.40 34.01
N THR A 400 19.79 5.08 33.93
CA THR A 400 20.77 4.33 33.13
C THR A 400 20.30 4.29 31.68
N MET A 401 20.93 5.10 30.83
CA MET A 401 20.69 5.05 29.38
C MET A 401 21.81 4.26 28.69
N ILE A 402 21.43 3.41 27.74
CA ILE A 402 22.39 2.73 26.87
C ILE A 402 22.49 3.57 25.60
N MET A 403 23.68 4.10 25.33
CA MET A 403 23.97 4.80 24.08
C MET A 403 25.07 4.06 23.34
N CYS A 404 24.80 3.72 22.08
CA CYS A 404 25.75 3.08 21.19
C CYS A 404 26.15 4.06 20.08
N MET A 405 27.46 4.30 19.98
CA MET A 405 28.04 5.16 18.95
C MET A 405 29.04 4.38 18.11
N GLY A 406 29.00 4.62 16.80
CA GLY A 406 29.87 4.01 15.81
C GLY A 406 29.20 2.89 15.02
N VAL A 407 29.96 2.37 14.06
CA VAL A 407 29.47 1.46 13.02
C VAL A 407 28.97 0.11 13.57
N ARG A 408 29.49 -0.32 14.72
CA ARG A 408 29.18 -1.62 15.33
C ARG A 408 27.74 -1.71 15.84
N CYS A 409 27.08 -0.58 16.08
CA CYS A 409 25.71 -0.51 16.61
C CYS A 409 24.66 -1.09 15.65
N TYR A 410 24.88 -0.96 14.33
CA TYR A 410 23.94 -1.45 13.31
C TYR A 410 24.57 -2.32 12.23
N SER A 411 25.91 -2.43 12.15
CA SER A 411 26.58 -3.29 11.15
C SER A 411 26.04 -4.72 11.15
N THR A 412 25.95 -5.37 12.33
CA THR A 412 25.41 -6.73 12.45
C THR A 412 23.93 -6.78 12.12
N THR A 413 23.16 -5.76 12.53
CA THR A 413 21.74 -5.62 12.21
C THR A 413 21.51 -5.57 10.71
N PHE A 414 22.28 -4.76 9.97
CA PHE A 414 22.19 -4.69 8.52
C PHE A 414 22.56 -6.00 7.84
N PHE A 415 23.58 -6.71 8.33
CA PHE A 415 23.89 -8.05 7.81
C PHE A 415 22.71 -9.01 7.97
N VAL A 416 22.16 -9.09 9.19
CA VAL A 416 21.04 -9.99 9.51
C VAL A 416 19.80 -9.62 8.69
N TRP A 417 19.46 -8.34 8.57
CA TRP A 417 18.36 -7.86 7.73
C TRP A 417 18.60 -8.14 6.24
N GLY A 418 19.85 -8.07 5.77
CA GLY A 418 20.24 -8.50 4.42
C GLY A 418 19.98 -9.99 4.17
N CYS A 419 20.34 -10.86 5.11
CA CYS A 419 20.03 -12.29 5.03
C CYS A 419 18.53 -12.58 5.06
N ILE A 420 17.78 -11.90 5.92
CA ILE A 420 16.32 -12.05 6.00
C ILE A 420 15.67 -11.63 4.67
N THR A 421 16.08 -10.50 4.10
CA THR A 421 15.53 -10.03 2.82
C THR A 421 15.90 -10.93 1.64
N LEU A 422 17.06 -11.60 1.66
CA LEU A 422 17.38 -12.68 0.71
C LEU A 422 16.42 -13.86 0.82
N LEU A 423 16.05 -14.27 2.04
CA LEU A 423 15.05 -15.32 2.25
C LEU A 423 13.69 -14.89 1.67
N GLY A 424 13.30 -13.63 1.86
CA GLY A 424 12.11 -13.05 1.24
C GLY A 424 12.15 -13.12 -0.28
N LEU A 425 13.29 -12.75 -0.88
CA LEU A 425 13.50 -12.82 -2.32
C LEU A 425 13.41 -14.26 -2.84
N ALA A 426 14.04 -15.21 -2.16
CA ALA A 426 13.96 -16.63 -2.50
C ALA A 426 12.51 -17.15 -2.46
N SER A 427 11.77 -16.84 -1.39
CA SER A 427 10.35 -17.19 -1.25
C SER A 427 9.51 -16.60 -2.39
N SER A 428 9.76 -15.33 -2.75
CA SER A 428 9.06 -14.66 -3.85
C SER A 428 9.35 -15.29 -5.21
N ILE A 429 10.60 -15.70 -5.48
CA ILE A 429 10.98 -16.42 -6.71
C ILE A 429 10.30 -17.78 -6.78
N VAL A 430 10.22 -18.51 -5.66
CA VAL A 430 9.49 -19.79 -5.59
C VAL A 430 8.01 -19.58 -5.88
N LEU A 431 7.38 -18.56 -5.28
CA LEU A 431 6.00 -18.19 -5.54
C LEU A 431 5.77 -17.84 -7.02
N PHE A 432 6.68 -17.06 -7.63
CA PHE A 432 6.62 -16.73 -9.05
C PHE A 432 6.67 -18.00 -9.92
N LYS A 433 7.62 -18.92 -9.66
CA LYS A 433 7.72 -20.18 -10.41
C LYS A 433 6.45 -21.03 -10.29
N ARG A 434 5.82 -21.08 -9.11
CA ARG A 434 4.58 -21.84 -8.86
C ARG A 434 3.35 -21.22 -9.52
N THR A 435 3.28 -19.88 -9.57
CA THR A 435 2.12 -19.16 -10.13
C THR A 435 2.22 -18.93 -11.63
N LYS A 436 3.43 -18.94 -12.21
CA LYS A 436 3.68 -18.74 -13.65
C LYS A 436 2.78 -19.59 -14.58
N PRO A 437 2.54 -20.90 -14.35
CA PRO A 437 1.67 -21.70 -15.20
C PRO A 437 0.20 -21.24 -15.20
N ALA A 438 -0.30 -20.78 -14.05
CA ALA A 438 -1.66 -20.26 -13.93
C ALA A 438 -1.83 -18.96 -14.73
N TYR A 439 -0.86 -18.05 -14.65
CA TYR A 439 -0.84 -16.82 -15.45
C TYR A 439 -0.76 -17.09 -16.96
N ALA A 440 0.05 -18.06 -17.38
CA ALA A 440 0.17 -18.44 -18.80
C ALA A 440 -1.15 -19.00 -19.37
N THR A 441 -1.89 -19.75 -18.57
CA THR A 441 -3.18 -20.35 -18.98
C THR A 441 -4.30 -19.30 -19.08
N THR A 442 -4.28 -18.27 -18.24
CA THR A 442 -5.22 -17.14 -18.34
C THR A 442 -4.94 -16.29 -19.58
N ALA A 443 -3.66 -16.05 -19.89
CA ALA A 443 -3.26 -15.32 -21.09
C ALA A 443 -3.67 -16.06 -22.38
N SER A 444 -3.53 -17.39 -22.44
CA SER A 444 -3.97 -18.17 -23.60
C SER A 444 -5.49 -18.18 -23.76
N ARG A 445 -6.26 -18.29 -22.66
CA ARG A 445 -7.73 -18.19 -22.68
C ARG A 445 -8.23 -16.81 -23.15
N SER A 446 -7.58 -15.72 -22.76
CA SER A 446 -7.92 -14.38 -23.26
C SER A 446 -7.64 -14.23 -24.75
N SER A 447 -6.60 -14.89 -25.26
CA SER A 447 -6.26 -14.86 -26.68
C SER A 447 -7.25 -15.66 -27.54
N CYS A 448 -7.73 -16.82 -27.05
CA CYS A 448 -8.81 -17.57 -27.73
C CYS A 448 -10.14 -16.82 -27.76
N LYS A 449 -10.51 -16.07 -26.71
CA LYS A 449 -11.75 -15.28 -26.71
C LYS A 449 -11.74 -14.17 -27.76
N HIS A 450 -10.58 -13.55 -28.02
CA HIS A 450 -10.45 -12.55 -29.08
C HIS A 450 -10.54 -13.15 -30.49
N GLN A 451 -10.18 -14.42 -30.66
CA GLN A 451 -10.17 -15.10 -31.95
C GLN A 451 -11.53 -15.72 -32.34
N VAL A 452 -12.44 -15.89 -31.38
CA VAL A 452 -13.83 -16.35 -31.61
C VAL A 452 -14.80 -15.17 -31.82
N SER A 453 -14.37 -13.94 -31.51
CA SER A 453 -15.14 -12.70 -31.73
C SER A 453 -14.77 -11.94 -33.01
N SER A 454 -13.92 -12.51 -33.86
CA SER A 454 -13.61 -12.06 -35.22
C SER A 454 -14.14 -13.07 -36.20
#